data_AF-A0A0G0F0V0-F1
#
_entry.id   AF-A0A0G0F0V0-F1
#
_cell.length_a   1.000
_cell.length_b   1.000
_cell.length_c   1.000
_cell.angle_alpha   90.00
_cell.angle_beta   90.00
_cell.angle_gamma   90.00
#
_symmetry.space_group_name_H-M   'P 1'
#
loop_
_entity.id
_entity.type
_entity.pdbx_description
1 polymer ?
#
loop_
_entity_poly.entity_id
_entity_poly.type
_entity_poly.pdbx_seq_one_letter_code
_entity_poly.pdbx_strand_id
1 'polypeptide(L)' 'MRNWFITWDRPEYKEWATSISGGYLLVILRKEKDRYFCVKAKLRMGQKGLPAFIVLKELYFPTEEKVIKQISTWQNS' A
#
# COMPACT_ATOMS: atom_id res chain seq x y z
N MET A 1 -3.62 5.06 -16.10
CA MET A 1 -3.09 5.18 -14.72
C MET A 1 -4.25 5.21 -13.76
N ARG A 2 -4.12 4.57 -12.59
CA ARG A 2 -5.16 4.60 -11.55
C ARG A 2 -5.06 5.91 -10.76
N ASN A 3 -6.18 6.42 -10.30
CA ASN A 3 -6.21 7.60 -9.44
C ASN A 3 -5.89 7.19 -8.01
N TRP A 4 -4.63 7.36 -7.62
CA TRP A 4 -4.16 7.09 -6.27
C TRP A 4 -4.36 8.33 -5.39
N PHE A 5 -4.79 8.12 -4.15
CA PHE A 5 -4.90 9.15 -3.14
C PHE A 5 -4.28 8.67 -1.84
N ILE A 6 -3.77 9.60 -1.03
CA ILE A 6 -3.14 9.30 0.25
C ILE A 6 -4.24 9.11 1.29
N THR A 7 -4.21 7.99 2.00
CA THR A 7 -5.11 7.70 3.13
C THR A 7 -4.44 7.95 4.48
N TRP A 8 -3.12 7.76 4.55
CA TRP A 8 -2.31 8.06 5.72
C TRP A 8 -0.96 8.66 5.34
N ASP A 9 -0.54 9.69 6.06
CA ASP A 9 0.74 10.36 5.86
C ASP A 9 1.42 10.66 7.20
N ARG A 10 2.25 9.72 7.67
CA ARG A 10 3.07 9.83 8.88
C ARG A 10 4.53 9.52 8.54
N PRO A 11 5.51 10.06 9.28
CA PRO A 11 6.93 9.80 9.04
C PRO A 11 7.31 8.30 9.01
N GLU A 12 6.63 7.50 9.81
CA GLU A 12 6.85 6.06 9.93
C GLU A 12 5.90 5.21 9.08
N TYR A 13 4.85 5.82 8.51
CA TYR A 13 3.79 5.10 7.82
C TYR A 13 3.11 5.98 6.78
N LYS A 14 3.12 5.51 5.53
CA LYS A 14 2.39 6.16 4.44
C LYS A 14 1.58 5.14 3.67
N GLU A 15 0.33 5.48 3.38
CA GLU A 15 -0.59 4.61 2.66
C GLU A 15 -1.25 5.38 1.53
N TRP A 16 -1.33 4.72 0.38
CA TRP A 16 -2.10 5.19 -0.76
C TRP A 16 -3.14 4.13 -1.11
N ALA A 17 -4.30 4.61 -1.52
CA ALA A 17 -5.40 3.79 -2.00
C ALA A 17 -5.81 4.19 -3.41
N THR A 18 -6.36 3.24 -4.15
CA THR A 18 -7.12 3.52 -5.37
C THR A 18 -8.31 2.58 -5.45
N SER A 19 -9.44 3.09 -5.91
CA SER A 19 -10.69 2.34 -5.99
C SER A 19 -10.59 1.22 -7.02
N ILE A 20 -11.14 0.07 -6.70
CA ILE A 20 -11.31 -1.08 -7.59
C ILE A 20 -12.71 -1.67 -7.37
N SER A 21 -13.16 -2.53 -8.28
CA SER A 21 -14.43 -3.24 -8.07
C SER A 21 -14.39 -4.03 -6.75
N GLY A 22 -15.35 -3.73 -5.86
CA GLY A 22 -15.51 -4.35 -4.54
C GLY A 22 -14.58 -3.84 -3.42
N GLY A 23 -13.86 -2.72 -3.61
CA GLY A 23 -13.09 -2.09 -2.54
C GLY A 23 -11.89 -1.27 -3.04
N TYR A 24 -10.72 -1.48 -2.45
CA TYR A 24 -9.53 -0.68 -2.71
C TYR A 24 -8.30 -1.55 -2.98
N LEU A 25 -7.43 -1.09 -3.87
CA LEU A 25 -6.04 -1.51 -3.91
C LEU A 25 -5.24 -0.55 -3.04
N LEU A 26 -4.42 -1.09 -2.16
CA LEU A 26 -3.57 -0.36 -1.24
C LEU A 26 -2.11 -0.58 -1.59
N VAL A 27 -1.32 0.48 -1.46
CA VAL A 27 0.13 0.39 -1.34
C VAL A 27 0.53 1.10 -0.06
N ILE A 28 1.34 0.42 0.74
CA ILE A 28 1.75 0.87 2.07
C ILE A 28 3.26 0.94 2.08
N LEU A 29 3.80 2.00 2.67
CA LEU A 29 5.18 2.14 3.10
C LEU A 29 5.17 2.20 4.63
N ARG A 30 6.03 1.40 5.26
CA ARG A 30 6.25 1.50 6.71
C ARG A 30 7.73 1.44 7.01
N LYS A 31 8.17 2.36 7.88
CA LYS A 31 9.52 2.41 8.44
C LYS A 31 9.60 1.47 9.64
N GLU A 32 10.61 0.63 9.67
CA GLU A 32 11.04 -0.14 10.82
C GLU A 32 12.40 0.37 11.30
N LYS A 33 12.91 -0.19 12.41
CA LYS A 33 14.13 0.30 13.09
C LYS A 33 15.34 0.45 12.14
N ASP A 34 15.58 -0.54 11.29
CA ASP A 34 16.78 -0.63 10.44
C ASP A 34 16.46 -0.84 8.95
N ARG A 35 15.18 -0.79 8.58
CA ARG A 35 14.71 -1.08 7.22
C ARG A 35 13.36 -0.45 6.97
N TYR A 36 12.94 -0.49 5.72
CA TYR A 36 11.62 -0.13 5.29
C TYR A 36 10.95 -1.35 4.67
N PHE A 37 9.63 -1.43 4.75
CA PHE A 37 8.88 -2.42 3.99
C PHE A 37 7.73 -1.76 3.26
N CYS A 38 7.33 -2.38 2.15
CA CYS A 38 6.12 -2.01 1.46
C CYS A 38 5.25 -3.20 1.16
N VAL A 39 3.95 -2.94 1.18
CA VAL A 39 2.91 -3.93 0.94
C VAL A 39 2.05 -3.44 -0.21
N LYS A 40 1.77 -4.33 -1.16
CA LYS A 40 0.64 -4.20 -2.09
C LYS A 40 -0.48 -5.09 -1.55
N ALA A 41 -1.62 -4.50 -1.22
CA ALA A 41 -2.74 -5.23 -0.64
C ALA A 41 -4.06 -4.88 -1.34
N LYS A 42 -5.06 -5.73 -1.16
CA LYS A 42 -6.44 -5.49 -1.59
C LYS A 42 -7.33 -5.46 -0.36
N LEU A 43 -8.06 -4.37 -0.19
CA LEU A 43 -9.15 -4.23 0.76
C LEU A 43 -10.46 -4.60 0.04
N ARG A 44 -11.14 -5.67 0.43
CA ARG A 44 -12.47 -6.03 -0.09
C ARG A 44 -13.54 -5.74 0.94
N MET A 45 -14.61 -5.05 0.56
CA MET A 45 -15.75 -4.90 1.44
C MET A 45 -16.52 -6.23 1.51
N GLY A 46 -16.62 -6.82 2.71
CA GLY A 46 -17.32 -8.09 2.94
C GLY A 46 -18.84 -7.93 3.12
N GLN A 47 -19.55 -9.06 3.23
CA GLN A 47 -21.02 -9.14 3.32
C GLN A 47 -21.66 -8.51 4.58
N LYS A 48 -20.86 -7.95 5.50
CA LYS A 48 -21.34 -7.29 6.73
C LYS A 48 -20.65 -5.95 6.99
N GLY A 49 -20.08 -5.32 5.96
CA GLY A 49 -19.31 -4.07 6.09
C GLY A 49 -17.92 -4.25 6.70
N LEU A 50 -17.53 -5.46 7.10
CA LEU A 50 -16.17 -5.75 7.57
C LEU A 50 -15.23 -5.90 6.36
N PRO A 51 -14.16 -5.10 6.28
CA PRO A 51 -13.22 -5.21 5.19
C PRO A 51 -12.28 -6.42 5.39
N ALA A 52 -12.08 -7.18 4.32
CA ALA A 52 -11.04 -8.20 4.26
C ALA A 52 -9.76 -7.58 3.67
N PHE A 53 -8.67 -7.62 4.42
CA PHE A 53 -7.36 -7.17 3.98
C PHE A 53 -6.54 -8.35 3.45
N ILE A 54 -6.18 -8.31 2.18
CA ILE A 54 -5.46 -9.38 1.49
C ILE A 54 -4.12 -8.84 1.01
N VAL A 55 -3.02 -9.35 1.55
CA VAL A 55 -1.67 -9.03 1.06
C VAL A 55 -1.44 -9.74 -0.28
N LEU A 56 -1.12 -8.96 -1.31
CA LEU A 56 -0.78 -9.47 -2.64
C LEU A 56 0.74 -9.62 -2.81
N LYS A 57 1.50 -8.68 -2.24
CA LYS A 57 2.96 -8.69 -2.26
C LYS A 57 3.49 -7.89 -1.07
N GLU A 58 4.57 -8.38 -0.49
CA GLU A 58 5.32 -7.71 0.56
C GLU A 58 6.80 -7.75 0.21
N LEU A 59 7.52 -6.65 0.44
CA LEU A 59 8.94 -6.52 0.17
C LEU A 59 9.61 -5.65 1.22
N TYR A 60 10.88 -5.95 1.49
CA TYR A 60 11.73 -5.22 2.43
C TYR A 60 12.89 -4.56 1.68
N PHE A 61 13.26 -3.36 2.12
CA PHE A 61 14.33 -2.57 1.53
C PHE A 61 15.15 -1.86 2.60
N PRO A 62 16.45 -1.62 2.36
CA PRO A 62 17.30 -0.91 3.32
C PRO A 62 17.03 0.60 3.38
N THR A 63 16.46 1.19 2.34
CA THR A 63 16.25 2.64 2.24
C THR A 63 14.86 3.00 1.75
N GLU A 64 14.38 4.16 2.17
CA GLU A 64 13.06 4.70 1.81
C GLU A 64 12.91 4.91 0.30
N GLU A 65 13.94 5.43 -0.37
CA GLU A 65 13.95 5.73 -1.80
C GLU A 65 13.66 4.47 -2.65
N LYS A 66 14.22 3.32 -2.24
CA LYS A 66 13.97 2.04 -2.92
C LYS A 66 12.51 1.61 -2.75
N VAL A 67 11.92 1.86 -1.59
CA VAL A 67 10.52 1.60 -1.33
C VAL A 67 9.62 2.48 -2.19
N ILE A 68 9.89 3.79 -2.21
CA ILE A 68 9.13 4.75 -3.02
C ILE A 68 9.18 4.36 -4.50
N LYS A 69 10.35 3.94 -5.01
CA LYS A 69 10.49 3.45 -6.40
C LYS A 69 9.65 2.20 -6.65
N GLN A 70 9.63 1.25 -5.71
CA GLN A 70 8.82 0.04 -5.82
C GLN A 70 7.32 0.33 -5.78
N ILE A 71 6.89 1.24 -4.90
CA ILE A 71 5.50 1.70 -4.81
C ILE A 71 5.08 2.39 -6.10
N SER A 72 5.91 3.31 -6.62
CA SER A 72 5.65 3.98 -7.89
C SER A 72 5.49 2.99 -9.05
N THR A 73 6.32 1.94 -9.08
CA THR A 73 6.20 0.86 -10.07
C THR A 73 4.84 0.15 -9.97
N TRP A 74 4.34 -0.11 -8.76
CA TRP A 74 3.01 -0.69 -8.55
C TRP A 74 1.86 0.27 -8.85
N GLN A 75 2.06 1.57 -8.67
CA GLN A 75 1.05 2.59 -8.97
C GLN A 75 0.87 2.79 -10.47
N ASN A 76 1.93 2.57 -11.25
CA ASN A 76 1.98 2.72 -12.71
C ASN A 76 1.65 1.44 -13.49
N SER A 77 1.61 0.28 -12.82
CA SER A 77 1.17 -1.01 -13.41
C SER A 77 -0.36 -1.14 -13.43
#